data_AF-A0A954SRF8-F1
#
_entry.id   AF-A0A954SRF8-F1
#
_cell.length_a   1.000
_cell.length_b   1.000
_cell.length_c   1.000
_cell.angle_alpha   90.00
_cell.angle_beta   90.00
_cell.angle_gamma   90.00
#
_symmetry.space_group_name_H-M   'P 1'
#
loop_
_entity.id
_entity.type
_entity.pdbx_description
1 polymer ?
#
loop_
_entity_poly.entity_id
_entity_poly.type
_entity_poly.pdbx_seq_one_letter_code
_entity_poly.pdbx_strand_id
1 'polypeptide(L)'
;DAVTGLCVVMAVEGQWEDALKRLEAADGMFQHELNYQYNSACVYSRVVAHLRKTPDIPDRDTLIERFTGMALKRLRDAVDSGFSDLNWMQKDPDLESLRESEGFKEILKGRAAPPAEGPRA
;
A
#
# COMPACT_ATOMS: atom_id res chain seq x y z
N ASP A 1 -3.71 -15.15 -0.68
CA ASP A 1 -3.87 -15.39 -2.13
C ASP A 1 -2.53 -15.20 -2.86
N ALA A 2 -2.21 -16.06 -3.82
CA ALA A 2 -1.05 -15.95 -4.71
C ALA A 2 -1.14 -14.76 -5.69
N VAL A 3 -2.34 -14.21 -5.94
CA VAL A 3 -2.55 -13.07 -6.83
C VAL A 3 -1.75 -11.85 -6.39
N THR A 4 -1.82 -11.47 -5.10
CA THR A 4 -1.14 -10.26 -4.61
C THR A 4 0.37 -10.42 -4.54
N GLY A 5 0.88 -11.62 -4.27
CA GLY A 5 2.32 -11.91 -4.36
C GLY A 5 2.86 -11.70 -5.77
N LEU A 6 2.14 -12.15 -6.81
CA LEU A 6 2.51 -11.88 -8.20
C LEU A 6 2.42 -10.38 -8.53
N CYS A 7 1.40 -9.66 -8.03
CA CYS A 7 1.32 -8.20 -8.25
C CYS A 7 2.51 -7.45 -7.63
N VAL A 8 3.03 -7.91 -6.48
CA VAL A 8 4.25 -7.32 -5.87
C VAL A 8 5.44 -7.51 -6.80
N VAL A 9 5.65 -8.72 -7.33
CA VAL A 9 6.73 -9.01 -8.29
C VAL A 9 6.61 -8.13 -9.54
N MET A 10 5.42 -8.03 -10.13
CA MET A 10 5.17 -7.16 -11.29
C MET A 10 5.53 -5.70 -10.99
N ALA A 11 5.14 -5.18 -9.82
CA ALA A 11 5.47 -3.81 -9.42
C ALA A 11 6.98 -3.60 -9.21
N VAL A 12 7.70 -4.60 -8.69
CA VAL A 12 9.18 -4.59 -8.58
C VAL A 12 9.83 -4.53 -9.96
N GLU A 13 9.30 -5.27 -10.94
CA GLU A 13 9.81 -5.30 -12.32
C GLU A 13 9.40 -4.07 -13.14
N GLY A 14 8.65 -3.14 -12.56
CA GLY A 14 8.17 -1.93 -13.24
C GLY A 14 6.94 -2.16 -14.12
N GLN A 15 6.34 -3.34 -14.11
CA GLN A 15 5.04 -3.64 -14.74
C GLN A 15 3.88 -3.14 -13.87
N TRP A 16 3.98 -1.89 -13.40
CA TRP A 16 3.13 -1.38 -12.33
C TRP A 16 1.68 -1.16 -12.77
N GLU A 17 1.43 -0.77 -14.02
CA GLU A 17 0.06 -0.60 -14.54
C GLU A 17 -0.71 -1.92 -14.56
N ASP A 18 -0.08 -2.98 -15.07
CA ASP A 18 -0.67 -4.32 -15.08
C ASP A 18 -0.82 -4.89 -13.66
N ALA A 19 0.13 -4.62 -12.77
CA ALA A 19 0.05 -4.98 -11.36
C ALA A 19 -1.18 -4.35 -10.70
N LEU A 20 -1.42 -3.07 -10.93
CA LEU A 20 -2.57 -2.33 -10.39
C LEU A 20 -3.89 -2.85 -10.95
N LYS A 21 -3.97 -3.04 -12.27
CA LYS A 21 -5.18 -3.60 -12.91
C LYS A 21 -5.55 -4.97 -12.33
N ARG A 22 -4.55 -5.81 -12.10
CA ARG A 22 -4.76 -7.16 -11.53
C ARG A 22 -5.10 -7.11 -10.05
N LEU A 23 -4.51 -6.18 -9.30
CA LEU A 23 -4.86 -5.95 -7.90
C LEU A 23 -6.31 -5.47 -7.77
N GLU A 24 -6.74 -4.50 -8.58
CA GLU A 24 -8.12 -3.99 -8.60
C GLU A 24 -9.15 -5.08 -8.93
N ALA A 25 -8.83 -5.98 -9.86
CA ALA A 25 -9.68 -7.12 -10.19
C ALA A 25 -9.86 -8.11 -9.02
N ALA A 26 -8.88 -8.17 -8.10
CA ALA A 26 -8.90 -9.06 -6.94
C ALA A 26 -9.60 -8.43 -5.71
N ASP A 27 -9.83 -7.11 -5.71
CA ASP A 27 -10.30 -6.38 -4.53
C ASP A 27 -11.67 -6.87 -4.04
N GLY A 28 -12.61 -7.08 -4.97
CA GLY A 28 -13.94 -7.59 -4.63
C GLY A 28 -13.95 -8.97 -3.97
N MET A 29 -12.89 -9.76 -4.13
CA MET A 29 -12.79 -11.12 -3.62
C MET A 29 -12.05 -11.21 -2.28
N PHE A 30 -11.02 -10.39 -2.08
CA PHE A 30 -10.06 -10.58 -0.98
C PHE A 30 -9.86 -9.33 -0.11
N GLN A 31 -10.60 -8.24 -0.33
CA GLN A 31 -10.43 -6.99 0.44
C GLN A 31 -10.54 -7.13 1.97
N HIS A 32 -11.11 -8.21 2.50
CA HIS A 32 -11.15 -8.43 3.95
C HIS A 32 -10.06 -9.36 4.48
N GLU A 33 -9.22 -9.91 3.59
CA GLU A 33 -8.11 -10.77 4.01
C GLU A 33 -6.87 -9.94 4.38
N LEU A 34 -6.31 -10.26 5.55
CA LEU A 34 -5.11 -9.61 6.08
C LEU A 34 -3.94 -9.63 5.08
N ASN A 35 -3.65 -10.80 4.49
CA ASN A 35 -2.57 -10.95 3.51
C ASN A 35 -2.83 -10.12 2.24
N TYR A 36 -4.09 -9.99 1.84
CA TYR A 36 -4.44 -9.16 0.69
C TYR A 36 -4.19 -7.68 1.01
N GLN A 37 -4.63 -7.20 2.18
CA GLN A 37 -4.43 -5.82 2.61
C GLN A 37 -2.94 -5.48 2.71
N TYR A 38 -2.16 -6.32 3.38
CA TYR A 38 -0.71 -6.09 3.52
C TYR A 38 0.01 -6.09 2.17
N ASN A 39 -0.19 -7.12 1.34
CA ASN A 39 0.47 -7.18 0.04
C ASN A 39 -0.01 -6.09 -0.92
N SER A 40 -1.27 -5.63 -0.83
CA SER A 40 -1.75 -4.47 -1.60
C SER A 40 -0.94 -3.23 -1.27
N ALA A 41 -0.61 -3.01 0.00
CA ALA A 41 0.25 -1.90 0.38
C ALA A 41 1.67 -2.04 -0.19
N CYS A 42 2.23 -3.25 -0.20
CA CYS A 42 3.51 -3.55 -0.84
C CYS A 42 3.48 -3.20 -2.33
N VAL A 43 2.42 -3.58 -3.06
CA VAL A 43 2.23 -3.21 -4.48
C VAL A 43 2.26 -1.69 -4.64
N TYR A 44 1.40 -0.95 -3.93
CA TYR A 44 1.35 0.50 -4.06
C TYR A 44 2.67 1.19 -3.70
N SER A 45 3.36 0.72 -2.66
CA SER A 45 4.67 1.26 -2.27
C SER A 45 5.76 1.01 -3.33
N ARG A 46 5.74 -0.15 -3.99
CA ARG A 46 6.61 -0.44 -5.15
C ARG A 46 6.26 0.41 -6.36
N VAL A 47 4.97 0.66 -6.63
CA VAL A 47 4.55 1.62 -7.65
C VAL A 47 5.12 3.03 -7.35
N VAL A 48 5.00 3.50 -6.11
CA VAL A 48 5.60 4.79 -5.70
C VAL A 48 7.11 4.80 -5.90
N ALA A 49 7.80 3.70 -5.58
CA ALA A 49 9.24 3.55 -5.81
C ALA A 49 9.60 3.70 -7.30
N HIS A 50 8.82 3.07 -8.17
CA HIS A 50 8.99 3.16 -9.62
C HIS A 50 8.74 4.60 -10.11
N LEU A 51 7.61 5.20 -9.74
CA LEU A 51 7.26 6.56 -10.16
C LEU A 51 8.33 7.58 -9.76
N ARG A 52 8.88 7.50 -8.53
CA ARG A 52 9.97 8.39 -8.07
C ARG A 52 11.26 8.25 -8.88
N LYS A 53 11.50 7.10 -9.51
CA LYS A 53 12.69 6.84 -10.33
C LYS A 53 12.49 7.17 -11.82
N THR A 54 11.25 7.38 -12.25
CA THR A 54 10.89 7.62 -13.66
C THR A 54 10.27 9.01 -13.82
N PRO A 55 11.10 10.06 -14.06
CA PRO A 55 10.63 11.44 -13.98
C PRO A 55 9.65 11.86 -15.08
N ASP A 56 9.65 11.17 -16.22
CA ASP A 56 8.91 11.54 -17.43
C ASP A 56 7.47 11.00 -17.50
N ILE A 57 6.98 10.39 -16.41
CA ILE A 57 5.60 9.91 -16.33
C ILE A 57 4.64 11.11 -16.21
N PRO A 58 3.58 11.19 -17.02
CA PRO A 58 2.54 12.21 -16.87
C PRO A 58 1.89 12.15 -15.48
N ASP A 59 1.61 13.32 -14.89
CA ASP A 59 0.96 13.45 -13.58
C ASP A 59 1.66 12.67 -12.44
N ARG A 60 2.97 12.40 -12.59
CA ARG A 60 3.78 11.57 -11.68
C ARG A 60 3.58 11.93 -10.21
N ASP A 61 3.63 13.21 -9.86
CA ASP A 61 3.54 13.64 -8.47
C ASP A 61 2.14 13.40 -7.89
N THR A 62 1.08 13.58 -8.69
CA THR A 62 -0.30 13.22 -8.33
C THR A 62 -0.46 11.70 -8.16
N LEU A 63 0.17 10.90 -9.03
CA LEU A 63 0.18 9.44 -8.88
C LEU A 63 0.93 9.00 -7.62
N ILE A 64 2.08 9.61 -7.32
CA ILE A 64 2.85 9.34 -6.11
C ILE A 64 2.01 9.62 -4.87
N GLU A 65 1.33 10.78 -4.80
CA GLU A 65 0.48 11.14 -3.68
C GLU A 65 -0.67 10.13 -3.52
N ARG A 66 -1.39 9.84 -4.60
CA ARG A 66 -2.50 8.88 -4.62
C ARG A 66 -2.06 7.50 -4.12
N PHE A 67 -1.02 6.92 -4.71
CA PHE A 67 -0.61 5.56 -4.35
C PHE A 67 0.06 5.49 -2.97
N THR A 68 0.70 6.56 -2.51
CA THR A 68 1.15 6.66 -1.11
C THR A 68 -0.04 6.59 -0.15
N GLY A 69 -1.10 7.37 -0.41
CA GLY A 69 -2.33 7.34 0.38
C GLY A 69 -3.00 5.97 0.40
N MET A 70 -3.10 5.31 -0.77
CA MET A 70 -3.65 3.97 -0.89
C MET A 70 -2.81 2.94 -0.13
N ALA A 71 -1.48 2.99 -0.22
CA ALA A 71 -0.60 2.08 0.52
C ALA A 71 -0.78 2.21 2.03
N LEU A 72 -0.82 3.46 2.54
CA LEU A 72 -1.03 3.73 3.96
C LEU A 72 -2.39 3.26 4.45
N LYS A 73 -3.45 3.43 3.65
CA LYS A 73 -4.78 2.90 3.97
C LYS A 73 -4.74 1.37 4.09
N ARG A 74 -4.16 0.67 3.11
CA ARG A 74 -4.07 -0.80 3.10
C ARG A 74 -3.24 -1.35 4.26
N LEU A 75 -2.16 -0.68 4.65
CA LEU A 75 -1.39 -1.04 5.85
C LEU A 75 -2.22 -0.88 7.12
N ARG A 76 -2.98 0.20 7.25
CA ARG A 76 -3.87 0.42 8.40
C ARG A 76 -4.95 -0.66 8.46
N ASP A 77 -5.61 -0.94 7.32
CA ASP A 77 -6.60 -2.02 7.23
C ASP A 77 -6.00 -3.38 7.63
N ALA A 78 -4.74 -3.68 7.25
CA ALA A 78 -4.06 -4.90 7.63
C ALA A 78 -3.80 -4.99 9.15
N VAL A 79 -3.32 -3.90 9.76
CA VAL A 79 -3.07 -3.81 11.21
C VAL A 79 -4.38 -3.93 11.98
N ASP A 80 -5.43 -3.22 11.56
CA ASP A 80 -6.76 -3.27 12.17
C ASP A 80 -7.39 -4.67 12.03
N SER A 81 -7.05 -5.41 10.96
CA SER A 81 -7.46 -6.80 10.75
C SER A 81 -6.59 -7.83 11.48
N GLY A 82 -5.62 -7.39 12.28
CA GLY A 82 -4.82 -8.26 13.16
C GLY A 82 -3.39 -8.52 12.70
N PHE A 83 -2.87 -7.82 11.69
CA PHE A 83 -1.44 -7.88 11.38
C PHE A 83 -0.63 -7.27 12.54
N SER A 84 0.20 -8.08 13.20
CA SER A 84 0.90 -7.69 14.43
C SER A 84 2.42 -7.63 14.31
N ASP A 85 3.02 -8.08 13.20
CA ASP A 85 4.48 -8.10 13.04
C ASP A 85 5.02 -6.74 12.58
N LEU A 86 4.94 -5.75 13.47
CA LEU A 86 5.43 -4.39 13.22
C LEU A 86 6.96 -4.34 13.04
N ASN A 87 7.69 -5.33 13.57
CA ASN A 87 9.14 -5.45 13.38
C ASN A 87 9.47 -5.84 11.94
N TRP A 88 8.72 -6.79 11.37
CA TRP A 88 8.79 -7.11 9.95
C TRP A 88 8.43 -5.88 9.10
N MET A 89 7.29 -5.24 9.39
CA MET A 89 6.80 -4.10 8.61
C MET A 89 7.81 -2.96 8.49
N GLN A 90 8.57 -2.67 9.55
CA GLN A 90 9.64 -1.66 9.50
C GLN A 90 10.78 -2.00 8.54
N LYS A 91 11.06 -3.29 8.35
CA LYS A 91 12.21 -3.78 7.58
C LYS A 91 11.82 -4.28 6.20
N ASP A 92 10.54 -4.45 5.93
CA ASP A 92 10.03 -4.89 4.65
C ASP A 92 10.56 -3.98 3.53
N PRO A 93 11.31 -4.52 2.55
CA PRO A 93 11.86 -3.74 1.45
C PRO A 93 10.78 -3.24 0.49
N ASP A 94 9.60 -3.88 0.44
CA ASP A 94 8.49 -3.43 -0.39
C ASP A 94 7.87 -2.14 0.14
N LEU A 95 7.96 -1.89 1.44
CA LEU A 95 7.41 -0.72 2.13
C LEU A 95 8.41 0.45 2.26
N GLU A 96 9.61 0.32 1.69
CA GLU A 96 10.69 1.31 1.83
C GLU A 96 10.25 2.74 1.44
N SER A 97 9.47 2.88 0.37
CA SER A 97 8.99 4.18 -0.12
C SER A 97 8.08 4.93 0.86
N LEU A 98 7.53 4.23 1.85
CA LEU A 98 6.61 4.79 2.84
C LEU A 98 7.28 5.17 4.16
N ARG A 99 8.49 4.68 4.45
CA ARG A 99 9.13 4.78 5.78
C ARG A 99 9.24 6.21 6.29
N GLU A 100 9.47 7.16 5.39
CA GLU A 100 9.58 8.57 5.74
C GLU A 100 8.24 9.29 5.88
N SER A 101 7.15 8.71 5.39
CA SER A 101 5.82 9.29 5.51
C SER A 101 5.34 9.30 6.96
N GLU A 102 4.69 10.39 7.36
CA GLU A 102 4.12 10.51 8.70
C GLU A 102 3.07 9.43 8.96
N GLY A 103 2.27 9.09 7.94
CA GLY A 103 1.25 8.05 8.07
C GLY A 103 1.82 6.68 8.43
N PHE A 104 2.99 6.31 7.89
CA PHE A 104 3.66 5.05 8.22
C PHE A 104 4.19 5.05 9.66
N LYS A 105 4.80 6.17 10.07
CA LYS A 105 5.29 6.38 11.44
C LYS A 105 4.15 6.29 12.47
N GLU A 106 2.97 6.81 12.16
CA GLU A 106 1.79 6.71 13.03
C GLU A 106 1.22 5.28 13.12
N ILE A 107 1.18 4.54 12.01
CA ILE A 107 0.78 3.11 12.03
C ILE A 107 1.70 2.31 12.96
N LEU A 108 3.01 2.54 12.90
CA LEU A 108 3.98 1.86 13.76
C LEU A 108 3.86 2.18 15.25
N LYS A 109 3.41 3.39 15.60
CA LYS A 109 3.15 3.78 16.99
C LYS A 109 1.87 3.16 17.57
N GLY A 110 1.14 2.34 16.81
CA GLY A 110 -0.12 1.74 17.23
C GLY A 110 -1.29 2.74 17.24
N ARG A 111 -1.14 3.90 16.58
CA ARG A 111 -2.24 4.84 16.36
C ARG A 111 -2.75 4.65 14.94
N ALA A 112 -3.60 3.64 14.77
CA ALA A 112 -4.59 3.73 13.71
C ALA A 112 -5.41 5.00 14.00
N ALA A 113 -5.19 6.07 13.23
CA ALA A 113 -6.10 7.21 13.30
C ALA A 113 -7.51 6.70 12.98
N PRO A 114 -8.53 7.03 13.77
CA PRO A 114 -9.90 6.70 13.39
C PRO A 114 -10.21 7.38 12.04
N PRO A 115 -11.06 6.79 11.20
CA PRO A 115 -11.54 7.48 10.00
C PRO A 115 -12.17 8.80 10.45
N ALA A 116 -11.96 9.86 9.66
CA ALA A 116 -12.67 11.11 9.84
C ALA A 116 -14.17 10.81 9.69
N GLU A 117 -14.88 10.63 10.81
CA GLU A 117 -16.32 10.63 10.84
C GLU A 117 -16.78 12.05 10.54
N GLY A 118 -17.28 12.26 9.32
CA GLY A 118 -18.17 13.38 9.03
C GLY A 118 -19.38 13.33 9.97
N PRO A 119 -20.01 14.47 10.26
CA PRO A 119 -21.05 14.54 11.27
C PRO A 119 -22.21 13.61 10.91
N ARG A 120 -22.54 12.69 11.83
CA ARG A 120 -23.79 11.90 11.74
C ARG A 120 -24.96 12.87 11.96
N ALA A 121 -25.85 12.95 10.98
CA ALA A 121 -27.16 13.59 11.08
C ALA A 121 -28.22 12.56 11.51
#